data_AF-A0A7G1HXE1-F1
#
_entry.id   AF-A0A7G1HXE1-F1
#
_cell.length_a   1.000
_cell.length_b   1.000
_cell.length_c   1.000
_cell.angle_alpha   90.00
_cell.angle_beta   90.00
_cell.angle_gamma   90.00
#
_symmetry.space_group_name_H-M   'P 1'
#
loop_
_entity.id
_entity.type
_entity.pdbx_description
1 polymer ?
#
loop_
_entity_poly.entity_id
_entity_poly.type
_entity_poly.pdbx_seq_one_letter_code
_entity_poly.pdbx_strand_id
1 'polypeptide(L)'
;MQKTVYLLFVLELFILSVDARVIHFPQMKARSTSVISIDSVELRKDLTRFYFNFKGLPNQWTVVDRSLTLSDPSSGKEWEAIEADGIDLGRKFQFSELGVAKVSVDFPALPDDVKIVDIFEKIQKKPIRLIDIQLESGNKVLSVPQYPIKREKNREQDYRKILRVDTAVLRGYIRGYHPRLKWGEGVIVLDNVVTTEVQNIPVKFNDDGSFEVKMELYYPVQQVLLLPDGYINFYLEPGKELVVYADMDELTRPVLNLEEIESKARYLNYSGELGQENNELKCYRNFDLFDVQQYAEDMRSLSPDSFDMKEKWNLQKKLQNIEKLEKENLLSCKISHLLKMNVWYVYGRHMLDYEQYYTANKGRCLPDSFYTFLGTLPRHDELSLSAADYKLFIHYLEHILPIREKMSWTVNDFLSDFSQYGIELNPEEKELVSCALRMKTPSDTLSIQNFSYKMDKFNRKYKDFQILMRENAVLRKQRQVYINQFGLTPDIQTDLFITRRFMMRLQSLGRPLTSQELCSETENISNVFLKDIVYQKNFSFQK
;
A
#
# COMPACT_ATOMS: atom_id res chain seq x y z
N MET A 1 -16.06 53.49 80.14
CA MET A 1 -16.61 52.11 80.17
C MET A 1 -17.04 51.74 78.75
N GLN A 2 -16.66 50.54 78.30
CA GLN A 2 -16.86 49.97 76.97
C GLN A 2 -18.30 50.10 76.43
N LYS A 3 -18.45 50.30 75.12
CA LYS A 3 -18.93 49.23 74.22
C LYS A 3 -18.72 49.59 72.74
N THR A 4 -17.92 48.75 72.11
CA THR A 4 -17.64 48.61 70.68
C THR A 4 -18.93 48.51 69.87
N VAL A 5 -19.07 49.33 68.84
CA VAL A 5 -20.09 49.19 67.80
C VAL A 5 -19.47 48.39 66.66
N TYR A 6 -19.95 47.16 66.43
CA TYR A 6 -19.60 46.38 65.25
C TYR A 6 -20.51 46.80 64.09
N LEU A 7 -19.90 47.33 63.03
CA LEU A 7 -20.55 47.57 61.74
C LEU A 7 -20.63 46.23 61.00
N LEU A 8 -21.83 45.67 60.88
CA LEU A 8 -22.11 44.47 60.10
C LEU A 8 -22.26 44.86 58.62
N PHE A 9 -21.23 44.60 57.82
CA PHE A 9 -21.30 44.65 56.37
C PHE A 9 -21.95 43.35 55.89
N VAL A 10 -23.23 43.40 55.56
CA VAL A 10 -23.91 42.31 54.85
C VAL A 10 -23.58 42.47 53.37
N LEU A 11 -22.65 41.64 52.88
CA LEU A 11 -22.34 41.50 51.46
C LEU A 11 -23.43 40.63 50.84
N GLU A 12 -24.49 41.24 50.29
CA GLU A 12 -25.44 40.53 49.44
C GLU A 12 -24.74 40.12 48.14
N LEU A 13 -24.28 38.87 48.10
CA LEU A 13 -23.95 38.16 46.87
C LEU A 13 -25.25 38.00 46.07
N PHE A 14 -25.53 38.97 45.19
CA PHE A 14 -26.45 38.78 44.07
C PHE A 14 -25.88 37.64 43.20
N ILE A 15 -26.29 36.40 43.47
CA ILE A 15 -26.19 35.33 42.49
C ILE A 15 -27.26 35.65 41.44
N LEU A 16 -26.88 36.39 40.40
CA LEU A 16 -27.64 36.41 39.15
C LEU A 16 -27.73 34.96 38.68
N SER A 17 -28.91 34.37 38.85
CA SER A 17 -29.23 33.09 38.20
C SER A 17 -29.30 33.38 36.71
N VAL A 18 -28.18 33.19 36.02
CA VAL A 18 -28.16 33.14 34.56
C VAL A 18 -28.98 31.91 34.19
N ASP A 19 -30.16 32.15 33.62
CA ASP A 19 -31.07 31.11 33.14
C ASP A 19 -30.42 30.48 31.90
N ALA A 20 -29.59 29.47 32.15
CA ALA A 20 -28.77 28.80 31.15
C ALA A 20 -29.24 27.35 30.98
N ARG A 21 -29.55 26.96 29.74
CA ARG A 21 -29.84 25.57 29.41
C ARG A 21 -28.54 24.86 29.07
N VAL A 22 -28.13 23.91 29.92
CA VAL A 22 -26.92 23.12 29.70
C VAL A 22 -27.26 21.77 29.09
N ILE A 23 -26.58 21.41 28.01
CA ILE A 23 -26.65 20.10 27.35
C ILE A 23 -25.33 19.39 27.58
N HIS A 24 -25.35 18.27 28.30
CA HIS A 24 -24.16 17.47 28.55
C HIS A 24 -23.97 16.42 27.47
N PHE A 25 -22.73 16.27 27.00
CA PHE A 25 -22.30 15.28 26.00
C PHE A 25 -23.25 15.22 24.77
N PRO A 26 -23.42 16.35 24.05
CA PRO A 26 -24.33 16.39 22.91
C PRO A 26 -23.93 15.34 21.87
N GLN A 27 -24.93 14.63 21.34
CA GLN A 27 -24.70 13.68 20.25
C GLN A 27 -24.34 14.45 18.98
N MET A 28 -23.47 13.87 18.16
CA MET A 28 -23.12 14.38 16.83
C MET A 28 -23.16 13.23 15.83
N LYS A 29 -23.39 13.54 14.55
CA LYS A 29 -23.43 12.54 13.50
C LYS A 29 -22.04 12.11 13.04
N ALA A 30 -21.11 13.05 12.94
CA ALA A 30 -19.78 12.81 12.41
C ALA A 30 -18.76 13.84 12.87
N ARG A 31 -17.47 13.48 12.86
CA ARG A 31 -16.35 14.41 13.10
C ARG A 31 -15.14 14.09 12.22
N SER A 32 -14.36 15.12 11.87
CA SER A 32 -13.16 14.97 11.02
C SER A 32 -11.92 14.49 11.80
N THR A 33 -11.96 14.55 13.12
CA THR A 33 -10.87 14.13 13.98
C THR A 33 -11.38 13.69 15.35
N SER A 34 -10.80 12.64 15.91
CA SER A 34 -11.10 12.19 17.27
C SER A 34 -10.42 13.02 18.37
N VAL A 35 -9.56 13.99 18.00
CA VAL A 35 -8.86 14.88 18.93
C VAL A 35 -9.81 15.75 19.72
N ILE A 36 -10.95 16.14 19.17
CA ILE A 36 -11.89 17.06 19.82
C ILE A 36 -13.18 16.32 20.20
N SER A 37 -13.66 16.60 21.41
CA SER A 37 -14.96 16.13 21.91
C SER A 37 -15.66 17.26 22.66
N ILE A 38 -16.98 17.18 22.79
CA ILE A 38 -17.80 18.19 23.47
C ILE A 38 -18.25 17.61 24.81
N ASP A 39 -17.83 18.22 25.90
CA ASP A 39 -18.25 17.86 27.25
C ASP A 39 -19.66 18.42 27.53
N SER A 40 -19.90 19.68 27.17
CA SER A 40 -21.23 20.30 27.29
C SER A 40 -21.40 21.56 26.45
N VAL A 41 -22.64 22.00 26.28
CA VAL A 41 -23.04 23.25 25.63
C VAL A 41 -23.93 24.03 26.58
N GLU A 42 -23.61 25.28 26.82
CA GLU A 42 -24.42 26.21 27.60
C GLU A 42 -25.11 27.20 26.65
N LEU A 43 -26.44 27.11 26.57
CA LEU A 43 -27.28 28.01 25.79
C LEU A 43 -27.82 29.12 26.69
N ARG A 44 -27.44 30.36 26.40
CA ARG A 44 -27.90 31.57 27.10
C ARG A 44 -28.52 32.55 26.10
N LYS A 45 -29.24 33.55 26.65
CA LYS A 45 -29.87 34.61 25.85
C LYS A 45 -28.87 35.56 25.19
N ASP A 46 -27.66 35.68 25.73
CA ASP A 46 -26.62 36.61 25.29
C ASP A 46 -25.46 35.93 24.55
N LEU A 47 -25.18 34.66 24.83
CA LEU A 47 -24.15 33.86 24.14
C LEU A 47 -24.47 32.36 24.12
N THR A 48 -23.72 31.62 23.33
CA THR A 48 -23.69 30.15 23.39
C THR A 48 -22.25 29.70 23.63
N ARG A 49 -22.03 28.92 24.68
CA ARG A 49 -20.69 28.46 25.08
C ARG A 49 -20.55 26.97 24.89
N PHE A 50 -19.52 26.56 24.16
CA PHE A 50 -19.13 25.15 24.01
C PHE A 50 -17.96 24.84 24.94
N TYR A 51 -18.08 23.75 25.71
CA TYR A 51 -16.99 23.20 26.49
C TYR A 51 -16.39 22.00 25.76
N PHE A 52 -15.20 22.19 25.22
CA PHE A 52 -14.45 21.18 24.49
C PHE A 52 -13.40 20.50 25.37
N ASN A 53 -13.20 19.23 25.08
CA ASN A 53 -12.11 18.42 25.60
C ASN A 53 -11.25 17.94 24.42
N PHE A 54 -10.04 18.48 24.33
CA PHE A 54 -9.05 18.10 23.34
C PHE A 54 -8.13 17.01 23.91
N LYS A 55 -7.98 15.91 23.16
CA LYS A 55 -7.09 14.78 23.44
C LYS A 55 -6.11 14.61 22.29
N GLY A 56 -4.93 15.17 22.46
CA GLY A 56 -3.83 15.08 21.52
C GLY A 56 -2.68 14.22 22.03
N LEU A 57 -1.65 14.15 21.21
CA LEU A 57 -0.40 13.49 21.61
C LEU A 57 0.32 14.35 22.65
N PRO A 58 0.85 13.74 23.74
CA PRO A 58 1.59 14.47 24.77
C PRO A 58 2.71 15.34 24.18
N ASN A 59 2.85 16.55 24.71
CA ASN A 59 3.89 17.52 24.33
C ASN A 59 3.87 17.96 22.84
N GLN A 60 2.85 17.58 22.05
CA GLN A 60 2.66 18.10 20.71
C GLN A 60 1.91 19.42 20.73
N TRP A 61 2.14 20.26 19.73
CA TRP A 61 1.40 21.51 19.55
C TRP A 61 0.30 21.34 18.50
N THR A 62 -0.77 22.10 18.66
CA THR A 62 -1.83 22.23 17.66
C THR A 62 -2.33 23.67 17.61
N VAL A 63 -3.23 23.98 16.67
CA VAL A 63 -3.87 25.28 16.49
C VAL A 63 -5.36 25.03 16.30
N VAL A 64 -6.20 25.76 17.03
CA VAL A 64 -7.61 25.95 16.67
C VAL A 64 -7.69 27.29 15.96
N ASP A 65 -8.22 27.30 14.74
CA ASP A 65 -8.21 28.47 13.88
C ASP A 65 -9.17 29.57 14.36
N ARG A 66 -8.86 30.84 14.05
CA ARG A 66 -9.78 31.97 14.35
C ARG A 66 -11.06 31.92 13.54
N SER A 67 -11.05 31.23 12.42
CA SER A 67 -12.24 31.00 11.59
C SER A 67 -13.15 29.88 12.10
N LEU A 68 -12.96 29.41 13.34
CA LEU A 68 -13.89 28.46 13.96
C LEU A 68 -15.30 29.06 13.97
N THR A 69 -16.20 28.39 13.27
CA THR A 69 -17.54 28.88 12.97
C THR A 69 -18.55 27.82 13.35
N LEU A 70 -19.63 28.25 13.98
CA LEU A 70 -20.84 27.47 14.19
C LEU A 70 -21.81 27.78 13.05
N SER A 71 -22.47 26.78 12.48
CA SER A 71 -23.51 26.99 11.46
C SER A 71 -24.76 26.18 11.71
N ASP A 72 -25.91 26.75 11.40
CA ASP A 72 -27.16 26.01 11.27
C ASP A 72 -27.22 25.38 9.88
N PRO A 73 -27.14 24.03 9.78
CA PRO A 73 -27.10 23.36 8.48
C PRO A 73 -28.42 23.47 7.69
N SER A 74 -29.52 23.87 8.33
CA SER A 74 -30.82 24.00 7.67
C SER A 74 -31.01 25.36 7.01
N SER A 75 -30.60 26.46 7.66
CA SER A 75 -30.67 27.81 7.11
C SER A 75 -29.38 28.28 6.43
N GLY A 76 -28.25 27.64 6.72
CA GLY A 76 -26.92 28.07 6.29
C GLY A 76 -26.38 29.29 7.04
N LYS A 77 -27.06 29.73 8.11
CA LYS A 77 -26.60 30.86 8.93
C LYS A 77 -25.35 30.46 9.72
N GLU A 78 -24.37 31.36 9.76
CA GLU A 78 -23.08 31.15 10.41
C GLU A 78 -22.85 32.16 11.54
N TRP A 79 -22.14 31.71 12.57
CA TRP A 79 -21.74 32.50 13.73
C TRP A 79 -20.28 32.18 14.07
N GLU A 80 -19.39 33.16 13.94
CA GLU A 80 -17.97 33.00 14.22
C GLU A 80 -17.70 33.02 15.74
N ALA A 81 -16.66 32.31 16.18
CA ALA A 81 -16.23 32.31 17.57
C ALA A 81 -15.82 33.72 18.02
N ILE A 82 -16.29 34.14 19.19
CA ILE A 82 -16.03 35.44 19.81
C ILE A 82 -14.71 35.39 20.58
N GLU A 83 -14.62 34.45 21.52
CA GLU A 83 -13.47 34.26 22.39
C GLU A 83 -13.33 32.79 22.80
N ALA A 84 -12.15 32.43 23.28
CA ALA A 84 -11.89 31.12 23.84
C ALA A 84 -11.11 31.26 25.15
N ASP A 85 -11.48 30.46 26.16
CA ASP A 85 -10.73 30.32 27.40
C ASP A 85 -9.93 29.02 27.37
N GLY A 86 -8.69 29.09 27.84
CA GLY A 86 -7.74 27.96 27.89
C GLY A 86 -6.80 27.89 26.67
N ILE A 87 -7.14 28.53 25.56
CA ILE A 87 -6.27 28.70 24.38
C ILE A 87 -6.48 30.07 23.72
N ASP A 88 -5.49 30.51 22.95
CA ASP A 88 -5.64 31.65 22.04
C ASP A 88 -5.97 31.17 20.62
N LEU A 89 -7.16 31.51 20.09
CA LEU A 89 -7.53 31.16 18.71
C LEU A 89 -6.52 31.71 17.69
N GLY A 90 -6.13 30.86 16.74
CA GLY A 90 -5.12 31.13 15.71
C GLY A 90 -3.68 31.12 16.21
N ARG A 91 -3.42 30.73 17.47
CA ARG A 91 -2.08 30.54 18.00
C ARG A 91 -1.83 29.07 18.34
N LYS A 92 -0.55 28.69 18.36
CA LYS A 92 -0.14 27.37 18.80
C LYS A 92 -0.33 27.24 20.30
N PHE A 93 -0.95 26.16 20.73
CA PHE A 93 -0.91 25.71 22.12
C PHE A 93 -0.34 24.29 22.16
N GLN A 94 0.29 23.94 23.29
CA GLN A 94 0.91 22.64 23.49
C GLN A 94 0.04 21.80 24.43
N PHE A 95 -0.13 20.52 24.10
CA PHE A 95 -0.75 19.56 25.00
C PHE A 95 0.14 19.30 26.21
N SER A 96 -0.49 19.14 27.38
CA SER A 96 0.18 18.69 28.60
C SER A 96 0.77 17.27 28.45
N GLU A 97 1.54 16.82 29.43
CA GLU A 97 2.03 15.43 29.49
C GLU A 97 0.89 14.40 29.47
N LEU A 98 -0.30 14.78 29.92
CA LEU A 98 -1.50 13.93 29.86
C LEU A 98 -2.18 13.92 28.50
N GLY A 99 -1.73 14.75 27.54
CA GLY A 99 -2.34 14.88 26.22
C GLY A 99 -3.70 15.58 26.23
N VAL A 100 -4.10 16.21 27.35
CA VAL A 100 -5.44 16.80 27.51
C VAL A 100 -5.37 18.32 27.60
N ALA A 101 -6.31 19.00 26.92
CA ALA A 101 -6.59 20.42 27.08
C ALA A 101 -8.11 20.65 27.15
N LYS A 102 -8.57 21.38 28.17
CA LYS A 102 -9.97 21.81 28.32
C LYS A 102 -10.10 23.24 27.83
N VAL A 103 -11.07 23.48 26.96
CA VAL A 103 -11.26 24.77 26.29
C VAL A 103 -12.74 25.12 26.31
N SER A 104 -13.09 26.35 26.65
CA SER A 104 -14.42 26.88 26.33
C SER A 104 -14.32 27.87 25.17
N VAL A 105 -15.31 27.84 24.29
CA VAL A 105 -15.41 28.79 23.16
C VAL A 105 -16.80 29.40 23.16
N ASP A 106 -16.83 30.73 23.05
CA ASP A 106 -18.07 31.49 22.97
C ASP A 106 -18.43 31.81 21.53
N PHE A 107 -19.71 31.62 21.24
CA PHE A 107 -20.37 32.01 20.01
C PHE A 107 -21.51 32.98 20.34
N PRO A 108 -21.96 33.80 19.38
CA PRO A 108 -23.20 34.55 19.50
C PRO A 108 -24.37 33.68 19.96
N ALA A 109 -25.34 34.28 20.68
CA ALA A 109 -26.56 33.58 21.08
C ALA A 109 -27.28 32.96 19.87
N LEU A 110 -27.62 31.68 19.99
CA LEU A 110 -28.39 30.98 18.98
C LEU A 110 -29.89 31.30 19.14
N PRO A 111 -30.62 31.48 18.04
CA PRO A 111 -32.07 31.50 18.05
C PRO A 111 -32.67 30.22 18.66
N ASP A 112 -33.81 30.35 19.35
CA ASP A 112 -34.48 29.24 20.06
C ASP A 112 -34.93 28.08 19.13
N ASP A 113 -35.08 28.35 17.83
CA ASP A 113 -35.47 27.36 16.81
C ASP A 113 -34.29 26.53 16.29
N VAL A 114 -33.05 26.90 16.60
CA VAL A 114 -31.85 26.15 16.21
C VAL A 114 -31.66 24.94 17.13
N LYS A 115 -31.87 23.75 16.56
CA LYS A 115 -31.80 22.46 17.28
C LYS A 115 -30.56 21.65 16.95
N ILE A 116 -29.94 21.92 15.82
CA ILE A 116 -28.81 21.18 15.28
C ILE A 116 -27.81 22.19 14.75
N VAL A 117 -26.53 21.98 15.02
CA VAL A 117 -25.46 22.84 14.53
C VAL A 117 -24.28 22.03 14.04
N ASP A 118 -23.57 22.57 13.04
CA ASP A 118 -22.22 22.14 12.68
C ASP A 118 -21.20 23.09 13.30
N ILE A 119 -19.99 22.61 13.54
CA ILE A 119 -18.83 23.44 13.87
C ILE A 119 -17.72 23.13 12.89
N PHE A 120 -17.11 24.15 12.28
CA PHE A 120 -16.00 23.94 11.36
C PHE A 120 -15.01 25.11 11.29
N GLU A 121 -13.80 24.81 10.82
CA GLU A 121 -12.78 25.80 10.48
C GLU A 121 -12.77 26.06 8.95
N LYS A 122 -12.53 27.32 8.55
CA LYS A 122 -12.55 27.73 7.13
C LYS A 122 -11.17 27.66 6.46
N ILE A 123 -10.09 27.92 7.19
CA ILE A 123 -8.77 28.25 6.62
C ILE A 123 -7.73 27.12 6.76
N GLN A 124 -8.00 26.09 7.55
CA GLN A 124 -7.02 25.04 7.88
C GLN A 124 -6.84 23.98 6.77
N LYS A 125 -5.63 23.41 6.69
CA LYS A 125 -5.32 22.28 5.78
C LYS A 125 -6.07 21.01 6.16
N LYS A 126 -6.25 20.76 7.45
CA LYS A 126 -7.07 19.68 8.01
C LYS A 126 -8.05 20.30 9.01
N PRO A 127 -9.15 20.91 8.53
CA PRO A 127 -10.04 21.66 9.40
C PRO A 127 -10.78 20.73 10.35
N ILE A 128 -10.95 21.18 11.59
CA ILE A 128 -11.92 20.61 12.50
C ILE A 128 -13.30 20.77 11.88
N ARG A 129 -14.08 19.69 11.85
CA ARG A 129 -15.47 19.64 11.41
C ARG A 129 -16.23 18.70 12.33
N LEU A 130 -17.28 19.20 12.96
CA LEU A 130 -18.23 18.46 13.79
C LEU A 130 -19.60 18.66 13.17
N ILE A 131 -20.30 17.57 12.88
CA ILE A 131 -21.49 17.59 12.03
C ILE A 131 -22.71 17.13 12.81
N ASP A 132 -23.81 17.85 12.66
CA ASP A 132 -25.13 17.62 13.26
C ASP A 132 -25.07 17.42 14.78
N ILE A 133 -24.44 18.35 15.50
CA ILE A 133 -24.44 18.41 16.96
C ILE A 133 -25.86 18.73 17.43
N GLN A 134 -26.44 17.84 18.23
CA GLN A 134 -27.80 17.98 18.74
C GLN A 134 -27.85 18.89 19.97
N LEU A 135 -28.72 19.90 19.95
CA LEU A 135 -28.91 20.89 21.02
C LEU A 135 -30.19 20.65 21.84
N GLU A 136 -30.89 19.53 21.62
CA GLU A 136 -32.07 19.16 22.41
C GLU A 136 -31.75 18.13 23.49
N SER A 137 -32.29 18.34 24.69
CA SER A 137 -32.25 17.40 25.80
C SER A 137 -33.20 16.23 25.54
N GLY A 138 -32.64 15.13 25.04
CA GLY A 138 -33.37 13.91 24.75
C GLY A 138 -32.54 13.02 23.83
N ASN A 139 -31.76 12.12 24.41
CA ASN A 139 -30.94 11.16 23.69
C ASN A 139 -31.82 10.23 22.84
N LYS A 140 -32.16 10.63 21.61
CA LYS A 140 -32.40 9.63 20.56
C LYS A 140 -31.04 9.08 20.20
N VAL A 141 -30.72 7.89 20.70
CA VAL A 141 -29.58 7.11 20.23
C VAL A 141 -29.68 7.08 18.72
N LEU A 142 -28.71 7.70 18.02
CA LEU A 142 -28.59 7.55 16.59
C LEU A 142 -28.47 6.05 16.33
N SER A 143 -29.45 5.48 15.62
CA SER A 143 -29.44 4.07 15.28
C SER A 143 -28.21 3.80 14.43
N VAL A 144 -27.19 3.19 15.02
CA VAL A 144 -26.02 2.71 14.28
C VAL A 144 -26.52 1.57 13.41
N PRO A 145 -26.36 1.63 12.07
CA PRO A 145 -26.66 0.49 11.22
C PRO A 145 -25.82 -0.70 11.70
N GLN A 146 -26.48 -1.68 12.32
CA GLN A 146 -25.87 -2.97 12.60
C GLN A 146 -25.95 -3.76 11.30
N TYR A 147 -24.87 -3.75 10.54
CA TYR A 147 -24.75 -4.68 9.41
C TYR A 147 -24.43 -6.07 9.97
N PRO A 148 -25.22 -7.09 9.63
CA PRO A 148 -25.05 -8.43 10.19
C PRO A 148 -23.70 -9.00 9.76
N ILE A 149 -22.86 -9.35 10.74
CA ILE A 149 -21.64 -10.16 10.52
C ILE A 149 -22.11 -11.55 10.13
N LYS A 150 -22.25 -11.81 8.82
CA LYS A 150 -22.41 -13.16 8.32
C LYS A 150 -21.07 -13.88 8.44
N ARG A 151 -21.00 -14.84 9.36
CA ARG A 151 -19.94 -15.85 9.39
C ARG A 151 -20.38 -16.98 8.47
N GLU A 152 -20.00 -16.90 7.20
CA GLU A 152 -20.15 -18.06 6.32
C GLU A 152 -18.97 -18.99 6.54
N LYS A 153 -19.25 -20.27 6.83
CA LYS A 153 -18.23 -21.31 6.82
C LYS A 153 -17.90 -21.60 5.37
N ASN A 154 -16.78 -21.07 4.88
CA ASN A 154 -16.26 -21.48 3.59
C ASN A 154 -15.91 -22.96 3.61
N ARG A 155 -16.33 -23.67 2.56
CA ARG A 155 -15.84 -25.02 2.28
C ARG A 155 -14.36 -24.90 1.93
N GLU A 156 -13.52 -25.78 2.48
CA GLU A 156 -12.10 -25.87 2.11
C GLU A 156 -11.99 -26.11 0.60
N GLN A 157 -11.74 -25.04 -0.14
CA GLN A 157 -11.36 -25.10 -1.54
C GLN A 157 -9.87 -25.45 -1.60
N ASP A 158 -9.46 -26.17 -2.63
CA ASP A 158 -8.04 -26.43 -2.88
C ASP A 158 -7.33 -25.09 -3.17
N TYR A 159 -6.73 -24.52 -2.13
CA TYR A 159 -6.02 -23.24 -2.18
C TYR A 159 -4.67 -23.34 -2.89
N ARG A 160 -4.36 -24.49 -3.52
CA ARG A 160 -3.15 -24.71 -4.30
C ARG A 160 -3.33 -24.37 -5.79
N LYS A 161 -4.57 -24.13 -6.25
CA LYS A 161 -4.86 -23.62 -7.61
C LYS A 161 -5.45 -22.22 -7.52
N ILE A 162 -4.57 -21.23 -7.51
CA ILE A 162 -4.96 -19.85 -7.22
C ILE A 162 -4.97 -18.95 -8.46
N LEU A 163 -4.28 -19.37 -9.51
CA LEU A 163 -4.18 -18.62 -10.76
C LEU A 163 -5.47 -18.74 -11.56
N ARG A 164 -6.24 -17.66 -11.61
CA ARG A 164 -7.45 -17.52 -12.43
C ARG A 164 -7.80 -16.05 -12.57
N VAL A 165 -8.33 -15.67 -13.73
CA VAL A 165 -8.89 -14.33 -13.93
C VAL A 165 -10.35 -14.34 -13.50
N ASP A 166 -10.68 -13.52 -12.51
CA ASP A 166 -12.07 -13.33 -12.08
C ASP A 166 -12.23 -11.98 -11.37
N THR A 167 -13.46 -11.47 -11.30
CA THR A 167 -13.77 -10.23 -10.60
C THR A 167 -13.95 -10.50 -9.11
N ALA A 168 -13.20 -9.80 -8.29
CA ALA A 168 -13.35 -9.78 -6.84
C ALA A 168 -14.02 -8.48 -6.37
N VAL A 169 -14.70 -8.54 -5.22
CA VAL A 169 -15.49 -7.42 -4.70
C VAL A 169 -15.02 -7.04 -3.31
N LEU A 170 -14.60 -5.79 -3.14
CA LEU A 170 -14.36 -5.18 -1.84
C LEU A 170 -15.52 -4.25 -1.51
N ARG A 171 -16.25 -4.55 -0.44
CA ARG A 171 -17.24 -3.66 0.15
C ARG A 171 -16.71 -3.12 1.46
N GLY A 172 -17.19 -1.97 1.87
CA GLY A 172 -16.99 -1.54 3.25
C GLY A 172 -17.92 -0.46 3.71
N TYR A 173 -17.81 -0.16 5.00
CA TYR A 173 -18.59 0.86 5.68
C TYR A 173 -17.73 1.56 6.72
N ILE A 174 -17.66 2.88 6.62
CA ILE A 174 -16.91 3.73 7.54
C ILE A 174 -17.89 4.43 8.48
N ARG A 175 -18.03 3.89 9.69
CA ARG A 175 -18.91 4.43 10.72
C ARG A 175 -18.47 5.85 11.09
N GLY A 176 -19.43 6.77 11.18
CA GLY A 176 -19.17 8.17 11.53
C GLY A 176 -18.71 9.02 10.34
N TYR A 177 -18.69 8.48 9.12
CA TYR A 177 -18.45 9.27 7.91
C TYR A 177 -19.65 10.16 7.59
N HIS A 178 -19.36 11.33 7.03
CA HIS A 178 -20.36 12.22 6.43
C HIS A 178 -19.71 13.04 5.30
N PRO A 179 -20.37 13.28 4.16
CA PRO A 179 -19.77 14.03 3.04
C PRO A 179 -19.34 15.46 3.43
N ARG A 180 -20.09 16.11 4.35
CA ARG A 180 -19.73 17.43 4.93
C ARG A 180 -18.39 17.46 5.69
N LEU A 181 -17.82 16.31 6.05
CA LEU A 181 -16.46 16.24 6.61
C LEU A 181 -15.38 16.64 5.59
N LYS A 182 -15.68 16.58 4.28
CA LYS A 182 -14.71 16.83 3.21
C LYS A 182 -13.42 16.02 3.40
N TRP A 183 -13.55 14.79 3.90
CA TRP A 183 -12.42 13.95 4.29
C TRP A 183 -11.54 13.58 3.08
N GLY A 184 -12.16 13.38 1.92
CA GLY A 184 -11.49 13.04 0.66
C GLY A 184 -11.98 11.71 0.11
N GLU A 185 -11.28 11.22 -0.91
CA GLU A 185 -11.50 9.91 -1.52
C GLU A 185 -10.37 8.96 -1.10
N GLY A 186 -10.63 7.66 -1.11
CA GLY A 186 -9.60 6.64 -0.97
C GLY A 186 -9.00 6.26 -2.33
N VAL A 187 -7.86 5.57 -2.32
CA VAL A 187 -7.28 4.98 -3.52
C VAL A 187 -6.70 3.61 -3.21
N ILE A 188 -6.98 2.64 -4.07
CA ILE A 188 -6.30 1.34 -4.08
C ILE A 188 -5.27 1.39 -5.20
N VAL A 189 -4.01 1.14 -4.87
CA VAL A 189 -2.95 0.93 -5.85
C VAL A 189 -2.87 -0.57 -6.11
N LEU A 190 -3.54 -1.02 -7.16
CA LEU A 190 -3.59 -2.43 -7.53
C LEU A 190 -2.43 -2.76 -8.47
N ASP A 191 -1.50 -3.55 -7.96
CA ASP A 191 -0.34 -4.01 -8.70
C ASP A 191 -0.53 -5.44 -9.23
N ASN A 192 -0.13 -5.69 -10.47
CA ASN A 192 -0.11 -7.03 -11.04
C ASN A 192 1.35 -7.48 -11.29
N VAL A 193 1.79 -8.48 -10.54
CA VAL A 193 3.14 -9.07 -10.65
C VAL A 193 3.35 -9.74 -12.01
N VAL A 194 2.31 -10.32 -12.61
CA VAL A 194 2.40 -11.01 -13.90
C VAL A 194 2.50 -10.01 -15.05
N THR A 195 1.61 -9.01 -15.08
CA THR A 195 1.52 -8.06 -16.20
C THR A 195 2.42 -6.83 -16.04
N THR A 196 2.97 -6.60 -14.84
CA THR A 196 3.69 -5.38 -14.43
C THR A 196 2.84 -4.11 -14.39
N GLU A 197 1.54 -4.23 -14.68
CA GLU A 197 0.61 -3.10 -14.67
C GLU A 197 0.33 -2.63 -13.23
N VAL A 198 0.16 -1.33 -13.08
CA VAL A 198 -0.26 -0.66 -11.84
C VAL A 198 -1.49 0.16 -12.14
N GLN A 199 -2.56 -0.06 -11.38
CA GLN A 199 -3.83 0.64 -11.54
C GLN A 199 -4.16 1.40 -10.26
N ASN A 200 -4.45 2.69 -10.38
CA ASN A 200 -4.98 3.49 -9.27
C ASN A 200 -6.50 3.50 -9.36
N ILE A 201 -7.16 2.80 -8.43
CA ILE A 201 -8.61 2.67 -8.40
C ILE A 201 -9.14 3.63 -7.33
N PRO A 202 -9.81 4.74 -7.72
CA PRO A 202 -10.38 5.66 -6.76
C PRO A 202 -11.56 5.02 -6.03
N VAL A 203 -11.63 5.23 -4.71
CA VAL A 203 -12.68 4.71 -3.83
C VAL A 203 -13.49 5.88 -3.30
N LYS A 204 -14.73 5.96 -3.78
CA LYS A 204 -15.70 6.97 -3.36
C LYS A 204 -16.60 6.41 -2.27
N PHE A 205 -16.87 7.23 -1.27
CA PHE A 205 -17.75 6.90 -0.17
C PHE A 205 -19.14 7.48 -0.43
N ASN A 206 -20.16 6.67 -0.24
CA ASN A 206 -21.55 7.13 -0.25
C ASN A 206 -21.84 8.01 0.97
N ASP A 207 -22.97 8.71 0.95
CA ASP A 207 -23.36 9.64 2.03
C ASP A 207 -23.47 8.97 3.41
N ASP A 208 -23.74 7.67 3.44
CA ASP A 208 -23.83 6.86 4.65
C ASP A 208 -22.48 6.25 5.08
N GLY A 209 -21.41 6.45 4.31
CA GLY A 209 -20.08 5.89 4.56
C GLY A 209 -19.83 4.51 3.94
N SER A 210 -20.80 3.95 3.21
CA SER A 210 -20.61 2.71 2.46
C SER A 210 -19.77 2.92 1.19
N PHE A 211 -19.11 1.86 0.73
CA PHE A 211 -18.42 1.84 -0.57
C PHE A 211 -18.38 0.42 -1.16
N GLU A 212 -18.24 0.32 -2.48
CA GLU A 212 -18.04 -0.93 -3.22
C GLU A 212 -17.02 -0.70 -4.33
N VAL A 213 -16.05 -1.61 -4.46
CA VAL A 213 -15.04 -1.61 -5.51
C VAL A 213 -14.95 -3.01 -6.11
N LYS A 214 -14.98 -3.09 -7.44
CA LYS A 214 -14.77 -4.33 -8.19
C LYS A 214 -13.40 -4.31 -8.83
N MET A 215 -12.65 -5.41 -8.70
CA MET A 215 -11.29 -5.53 -9.20
C MET A 215 -11.14 -6.84 -9.95
N GLU A 216 -10.63 -6.79 -11.18
CA GLU A 216 -10.25 -8.00 -11.91
C GLU A 216 -8.91 -8.50 -11.37
N LEU A 217 -8.90 -9.70 -10.79
CA LEU A 217 -7.73 -10.30 -10.16
C LEU A 217 -7.31 -11.57 -10.90
N TYR A 218 -6.01 -11.82 -10.94
CA TYR A 218 -5.38 -12.96 -11.62
C TYR A 218 -4.96 -14.05 -10.62
N TYR A 219 -4.81 -13.64 -9.37
CA TYR A 219 -4.38 -14.44 -8.23
C TYR A 219 -4.79 -13.67 -6.95
N PRO A 220 -4.77 -14.31 -5.77
CA PRO A 220 -5.05 -13.64 -4.51
C PRO A 220 -4.06 -12.52 -4.22
N VAL A 221 -4.54 -11.38 -3.72
CA VAL A 221 -3.69 -10.21 -3.45
C VAL A 221 -3.83 -9.77 -2.01
N GLN A 222 -2.72 -9.35 -1.42
CA GLN A 222 -2.70 -8.54 -0.20
C GLN A 222 -2.46 -7.09 -0.62
N GLN A 223 -3.41 -6.20 -0.36
CA GLN A 223 -3.38 -4.82 -0.82
C GLN A 223 -3.83 -3.84 0.26
N VAL A 224 -3.65 -2.55 -0.04
CA VAL A 224 -3.94 -1.46 0.87
C VAL A 224 -4.89 -0.47 0.21
N LEU A 225 -5.97 -0.13 0.92
CA LEU A 225 -6.79 1.04 0.63
C LEU A 225 -6.17 2.23 1.34
N LEU A 226 -5.53 3.12 0.57
CA LEU A 226 -4.95 4.36 1.09
C LEU A 226 -6.08 5.38 1.30
N LEU A 227 -6.07 5.98 2.48
CA LEU A 227 -7.04 6.99 2.90
C LEU A 227 -6.31 8.31 3.18
N PRO A 228 -7.03 9.44 3.23
CA PRO A 228 -6.45 10.73 3.60
C PRO A 228 -5.72 10.71 4.95
N ASP A 229 -6.24 9.91 5.89
CA ASP A 229 -5.68 9.67 7.22
C ASP A 229 -5.57 8.17 7.50
N GLY A 230 -4.45 7.57 7.10
CA GLY A 230 -4.15 6.16 7.34
C GLY A 230 -4.50 5.26 6.17
N TYR A 231 -4.71 3.98 6.46
CA TYR A 231 -4.98 2.98 5.43
C TYR A 231 -5.69 1.75 6.01
N ILE A 232 -6.31 0.97 5.12
CA ILE A 232 -6.96 -0.30 5.43
C ILE A 232 -6.25 -1.42 4.66
N ASN A 233 -5.65 -2.35 5.38
CA ASN A 233 -5.08 -3.57 4.80
C ASN A 233 -6.19 -4.56 4.42
N PHE A 234 -6.09 -5.24 3.30
CA PHE A 234 -7.03 -6.31 2.96
C PHE A 234 -6.38 -7.41 2.12
N TYR A 235 -6.98 -8.59 2.18
CA TYR A 235 -6.69 -9.75 1.35
C TYR A 235 -7.93 -10.10 0.53
N LEU A 236 -7.76 -10.25 -0.77
CA LEU A 236 -8.85 -10.51 -1.70
C LEU A 236 -8.45 -11.60 -2.70
N GLU A 237 -9.43 -12.40 -3.13
CA GLU A 237 -9.23 -13.50 -4.07
C GLU A 237 -10.12 -13.33 -5.31
N PRO A 238 -9.68 -13.80 -6.49
CA PRO A 238 -10.52 -13.79 -7.69
C PRO A 238 -11.87 -14.48 -7.44
N GLY A 239 -12.97 -13.80 -7.75
CA GLY A 239 -14.33 -14.35 -7.65
C GLY A 239 -14.95 -14.32 -6.26
N LYS A 240 -14.30 -13.70 -5.26
CA LYS A 240 -14.78 -13.64 -3.87
C LYS A 240 -15.07 -12.23 -3.39
N GLU A 241 -15.89 -12.14 -2.35
CA GLU A 241 -16.22 -10.91 -1.65
C GLU A 241 -15.54 -10.77 -0.27
N LEU A 242 -15.10 -9.55 0.04
CA LEU A 242 -14.72 -9.11 1.38
C LEU A 242 -15.54 -7.88 1.78
N VAL A 243 -15.98 -7.84 3.04
CA VAL A 243 -16.60 -6.66 3.64
C VAL A 243 -15.77 -6.17 4.81
N VAL A 244 -15.36 -4.90 4.79
CA VAL A 244 -14.61 -4.24 5.88
C VAL A 244 -15.43 -3.16 6.59
N TYR A 245 -15.41 -3.18 7.92
CA TYR A 245 -15.99 -2.13 8.75
C TYR A 245 -14.88 -1.39 9.48
N ALA A 246 -14.91 -0.07 9.38
CA ALA A 246 -13.98 0.84 10.04
C ALA A 246 -14.75 1.94 10.77
N ASP A 247 -14.09 2.59 11.73
CA ASP A 247 -14.63 3.74 12.45
C ASP A 247 -13.79 4.98 12.11
N MET A 248 -14.46 6.08 11.76
CA MET A 248 -13.81 7.37 11.47
C MET A 248 -12.91 7.81 12.62
N ASP A 249 -13.32 7.58 13.86
CA ASP A 249 -12.58 8.05 15.03
C ASP A 249 -11.23 7.34 15.17
N GLU A 250 -11.17 6.05 14.82
CA GLU A 250 -9.95 5.25 14.85
C GLU A 250 -9.05 5.54 13.65
N LEU A 251 -9.63 5.73 12.47
CA LEU A 251 -8.87 6.10 11.27
C LEU A 251 -8.22 7.48 11.44
N THR A 252 -8.95 8.45 12.00
CA THR A 252 -8.48 9.83 12.18
C THR A 252 -7.74 10.08 13.50
N ARG A 253 -7.59 9.06 14.36
CA ARG A 253 -6.84 9.18 15.63
C ARG A 253 -5.39 9.56 15.36
N PRO A 254 -4.84 10.61 16.02
CA PRO A 254 -3.42 10.92 15.89
C PRO A 254 -2.55 9.78 16.39
N VAL A 255 -1.38 9.66 15.79
CA VAL A 255 -0.39 8.61 16.06
C VAL A 255 1.01 9.20 16.00
N LEU A 256 1.90 8.69 16.83
CA LEU A 256 3.29 9.16 16.93
C LEU A 256 4.20 8.55 15.87
N ASN A 257 3.96 7.29 15.51
CA ASN A 257 4.85 6.51 14.65
C ASN A 257 4.07 5.48 13.81
N LEU A 258 4.80 4.75 12.96
CA LEU A 258 4.24 3.72 12.08
C LEU A 258 3.64 2.54 12.86
N GLU A 259 4.23 2.15 13.99
CA GLU A 259 3.71 1.05 14.83
C GLU A 259 2.31 1.35 15.38
N GLU A 260 2.09 2.60 15.80
CA GLU A 260 0.77 3.06 16.22
C GLU A 260 -0.23 3.11 15.06
N ILE A 261 0.21 3.39 13.83
CA ILE A 261 -0.64 3.29 12.63
C ILE A 261 -1.08 1.84 12.43
N GLU A 262 -0.15 0.89 12.46
CA GLU A 262 -0.46 -0.54 12.31
C GLU A 262 -1.41 -1.03 13.42
N SER A 263 -1.26 -0.50 14.64
CA SER A 263 -2.18 -0.80 15.75
C SER A 263 -3.63 -0.40 15.47
N LYS A 264 -3.88 0.59 14.59
CA LYS A 264 -5.25 0.98 14.19
C LYS A 264 -5.98 -0.16 13.48
N ALA A 265 -5.24 -1.06 12.82
CA ALA A 265 -5.84 -2.21 12.15
C ALA A 265 -6.62 -3.10 13.12
N ARG A 266 -6.35 -3.05 14.44
CA ARG A 266 -7.10 -3.79 15.49
C ARG A 266 -8.59 -3.46 15.49
N TYR A 267 -8.95 -2.23 15.15
CA TYR A 267 -10.34 -1.75 15.17
C TYR A 267 -11.11 -2.06 13.88
N LEU A 268 -10.44 -2.63 12.88
CA LEU A 268 -11.08 -3.07 11.65
C LEU A 268 -11.78 -4.40 11.87
N ASN A 269 -13.00 -4.52 11.38
CA ASN A 269 -13.75 -5.78 11.39
C ASN A 269 -13.96 -6.27 9.97
N TYR A 270 -13.57 -7.51 9.70
CA TYR A 270 -13.76 -8.15 8.40
C TYR A 270 -14.89 -9.19 8.47
N SER A 271 -15.69 -9.25 7.41
CA SER A 271 -16.76 -10.23 7.20
C SER A 271 -16.91 -10.57 5.70
N GLY A 272 -17.94 -11.33 5.34
CA GLY A 272 -18.08 -11.88 3.99
C GLY A 272 -17.26 -13.16 3.82
N GLU A 273 -17.10 -13.62 2.57
CA GLU A 273 -16.43 -14.89 2.27
C GLU A 273 -14.98 -14.90 2.77
N LEU A 274 -14.27 -13.77 2.69
CA LEU A 274 -12.87 -13.66 3.12
C LEU A 274 -12.69 -13.02 4.51
N GLY A 275 -13.76 -12.96 5.29
CA GLY A 275 -13.75 -12.34 6.61
C GLY A 275 -12.82 -13.05 7.59
N GLN A 276 -12.81 -14.39 7.60
CA GLN A 276 -11.94 -15.17 8.48
C GLN A 276 -10.46 -14.93 8.15
N GLU A 277 -10.09 -15.10 6.88
CA GLU A 277 -8.74 -14.94 6.38
C GLU A 277 -8.14 -13.58 6.72
N ASN A 278 -8.92 -12.52 6.52
CA ASN A 278 -8.48 -11.16 6.83
C ASN A 278 -8.33 -10.90 8.33
N ASN A 279 -9.19 -11.50 9.17
CA ASN A 279 -9.04 -11.41 10.62
C ASN A 279 -7.79 -12.17 11.11
N GLU A 280 -7.48 -13.34 10.55
CA GLU A 280 -6.26 -14.10 10.85
C GLU A 280 -5.00 -13.33 10.45
N LEU A 281 -4.96 -12.75 9.24
CA LEU A 281 -3.88 -11.88 8.79
C LEU A 281 -3.72 -10.64 9.68
N LYS A 282 -4.84 -10.00 10.09
CA LYS A 282 -4.83 -8.88 11.04
C LYS A 282 -4.22 -9.30 12.39
N CYS A 283 -4.55 -10.49 12.89
CA CYS A 283 -3.98 -10.99 14.15
C CYS A 283 -2.45 -11.13 14.06
N TYR A 284 -1.94 -11.68 12.95
CA TYR A 284 -0.49 -11.83 12.75
C TYR A 284 0.25 -10.49 12.63
N ARG A 285 -0.28 -9.51 11.89
CA ARG A 285 0.36 -8.18 11.74
C ARG A 285 0.58 -7.47 13.08
N ASN A 286 -0.35 -7.65 14.02
CA ASN A 286 -0.21 -7.09 15.37
C ASN A 286 0.89 -7.75 16.21
N PHE A 287 1.37 -8.93 15.79
CA PHE A 287 2.35 -9.74 16.51
C PHE A 287 3.78 -9.54 15.98
N ASP A 288 3.95 -9.26 14.69
CA ASP A 288 5.26 -9.18 13.99
C ASP A 288 5.54 -7.75 13.50
N LEU A 289 5.91 -6.86 14.44
CA LEU A 289 6.31 -5.49 14.12
C LEU A 289 7.72 -5.46 13.52
N PHE A 290 7.89 -4.72 12.43
CA PHE A 290 9.15 -4.56 11.72
C PHE A 290 9.91 -3.32 12.22
N ASP A 291 11.09 -3.54 12.78
CA ASP A 291 11.98 -2.45 13.21
C ASP A 291 12.80 -1.92 12.02
N VAL A 292 12.27 -0.87 11.41
CA VAL A 292 12.88 -0.20 10.24
C VAL A 292 14.24 0.41 10.60
N GLN A 293 14.42 0.91 11.83
CA GLN A 293 15.65 1.56 12.23
C GLN A 293 16.78 0.54 12.37
N GLN A 294 16.51 -0.54 13.11
CA GLN A 294 17.47 -1.62 13.28
C GLN A 294 17.85 -2.26 11.94
N TYR A 295 16.88 -2.49 11.06
CA TYR A 295 17.14 -3.03 9.71
C TYR A 295 18.07 -2.12 8.90
N ALA A 296 17.84 -0.81 8.93
CA ALA A 296 18.68 0.15 8.22
C ALA A 296 20.10 0.23 8.82
N GLU A 297 20.25 0.05 10.13
CA GLU A 297 21.56 -0.06 10.79
C GLU A 297 22.30 -1.33 10.40
N ASP A 298 21.60 -2.46 10.34
CA ASP A 298 22.17 -3.76 9.95
C ASP A 298 22.73 -3.72 8.53
N MET A 299 21.97 -3.18 7.58
CA MET A 299 22.43 -3.02 6.19
C MET A 299 23.73 -2.22 6.09
N ARG A 300 23.92 -1.19 6.95
CA ARG A 300 25.10 -0.33 6.92
C ARG A 300 26.31 -0.94 7.61
N SER A 301 26.09 -1.73 8.65
CA SER A 301 27.14 -2.13 9.60
C SER A 301 27.59 -3.59 9.47
N LEU A 302 26.70 -4.50 9.06
CA LEU A 302 27.01 -5.93 9.01
C LEU A 302 27.77 -6.31 7.73
N SER A 303 28.69 -7.28 7.87
CA SER A 303 29.29 -7.99 6.73
C SER A 303 28.25 -8.89 6.04
N PRO A 304 28.49 -9.33 4.78
CA PRO A 304 27.55 -10.20 4.08
C PRO A 304 27.18 -11.47 4.87
N ASP A 305 28.16 -12.13 5.48
CA ASP A 305 27.93 -13.35 6.26
C ASP A 305 27.16 -13.07 7.55
N SER A 306 27.49 -11.98 8.26
CA SER A 306 26.78 -11.60 9.48
C SER A 306 25.35 -11.16 9.21
N PHE A 307 25.10 -10.48 8.08
CA PHE A 307 23.77 -10.11 7.64
C PHE A 307 22.92 -11.34 7.31
N ASP A 308 23.45 -12.27 6.50
CA ASP A 308 22.78 -13.54 6.17
C ASP A 308 22.44 -14.35 7.43
N MET A 309 23.37 -14.47 8.38
CA MET A 309 23.13 -15.16 9.65
C MET A 309 21.99 -14.52 10.45
N LYS A 310 21.96 -13.19 10.56
CA LYS A 310 20.90 -12.46 11.28
C LYS A 310 19.55 -12.65 10.61
N GLU A 311 19.50 -12.54 9.28
CA GLU A 311 18.27 -12.68 8.51
C GLU A 311 17.73 -14.11 8.52
N LYS A 312 18.58 -15.12 8.49
CA LYS A 312 18.18 -16.53 8.71
C LYS A 312 17.61 -16.76 10.10
N TRP A 313 18.20 -16.15 11.12
CA TRP A 313 17.67 -16.22 12.49
C TRP A 313 16.29 -15.55 12.59
N ASN A 314 16.12 -14.37 11.99
CA ASN A 314 14.84 -13.65 11.92
C ASN A 314 13.77 -14.50 11.21
N LEU A 315 14.11 -15.08 10.07
CA LEU A 315 13.28 -16.01 9.30
C LEU A 315 12.81 -17.18 10.17
N GLN A 316 13.74 -17.90 10.82
CA GLN A 316 13.42 -19.04 11.67
C GLN A 316 12.50 -18.66 12.84
N LYS A 317 12.78 -17.54 13.50
CA LYS A 317 11.95 -17.02 14.60
C LYS A 317 10.52 -16.74 14.13
N LYS A 318 10.35 -16.09 12.97
CA LYS A 318 9.03 -15.77 12.40
C LYS A 318 8.27 -17.04 11.99
N LEU A 319 8.95 -18.01 11.37
CA LEU A 319 8.33 -19.31 11.04
C LEU A 319 7.85 -20.06 12.30
N GLN A 320 8.65 -20.08 13.37
CA GLN A 320 8.26 -20.68 14.65
C GLN A 320 7.06 -19.98 15.28
N ASN A 321 6.96 -18.65 15.15
CA ASN A 321 5.80 -17.90 15.61
C ASN A 321 4.52 -18.29 14.85
N ILE A 322 4.60 -18.46 13.53
CA ILE A 322 3.48 -18.95 12.72
C ILE A 322 3.07 -20.35 13.16
N GLU A 323 4.03 -21.27 13.33
CA GLU A 323 3.76 -22.63 13.81
C GLU A 323 3.11 -22.67 15.20
N LYS A 324 3.48 -21.72 16.08
CA LYS A 324 2.83 -21.57 17.38
C LYS A 324 1.36 -21.17 17.22
N LEU A 325 1.06 -20.19 16.37
CA LEU A 325 -0.31 -19.74 16.12
C LEU A 325 -1.15 -20.83 15.43
N GLU A 326 -0.55 -21.65 14.56
CA GLU A 326 -1.19 -22.85 14.00
C GLU A 326 -1.60 -23.82 15.11
N LYS A 327 -0.70 -24.13 16.07
CA LYS A 327 -0.98 -25.04 17.19
C LYS A 327 -2.06 -24.51 18.14
N GLU A 328 -2.18 -23.19 18.25
CA GLU A 328 -3.23 -22.53 19.04
C GLU A 328 -4.58 -22.44 18.30
N ASN A 329 -4.69 -23.00 17.09
CA ASN A 329 -5.87 -22.92 16.20
C ASN A 329 -6.29 -21.47 15.87
N LEU A 330 -5.32 -20.55 15.83
CA LEU A 330 -5.55 -19.14 15.49
C LEU A 330 -5.39 -18.86 13.99
N LEU A 331 -4.87 -19.82 13.23
CA LEU A 331 -4.64 -19.72 11.78
C LEU A 331 -5.23 -20.92 11.06
N SER A 332 -5.93 -20.66 9.95
CA SER A 332 -6.27 -21.66 8.96
C SER A 332 -5.01 -22.17 8.23
N CYS A 333 -5.06 -23.39 7.69
CA CYS A 333 -3.94 -23.95 6.91
C CYS A 333 -3.54 -23.04 5.74
N LYS A 334 -4.54 -22.42 5.08
CA LYS A 334 -4.33 -21.50 3.98
C LYS A 334 -3.57 -20.24 4.43
N ILE A 335 -4.03 -19.58 5.48
CA ILE A 335 -3.41 -18.32 5.92
C ILE A 335 -2.06 -18.56 6.55
N SER A 336 -1.88 -19.64 7.29
CA SER A 336 -0.55 -20.03 7.70
C SER A 336 0.40 -20.22 6.51
N HIS A 337 -0.06 -20.89 5.45
CA HIS A 337 0.76 -21.07 4.26
C HIS A 337 1.11 -19.74 3.60
N LEU A 338 0.15 -18.83 3.45
CA LEU A 338 0.37 -17.48 2.94
C LEU A 338 1.34 -16.66 3.82
N LEU A 339 1.21 -16.75 5.15
CA LEU A 339 2.11 -16.10 6.08
C LEU A 339 3.54 -16.65 5.99
N LYS A 340 3.69 -17.97 5.79
CA LYS A 340 5.00 -18.57 5.52
C LYS A 340 5.58 -17.99 4.23
N MET A 341 4.78 -17.84 3.16
CA MET A 341 5.23 -17.16 1.93
C MET A 341 5.65 -15.71 2.20
N ASN A 342 4.86 -14.94 2.96
CA ASN A 342 5.23 -13.57 3.36
C ASN A 342 6.63 -13.54 4.00
N VAL A 343 6.87 -14.40 5.00
CA VAL A 343 8.15 -14.41 5.72
C VAL A 343 9.31 -14.83 4.82
N TRP A 344 9.13 -15.84 3.94
CA TRP A 344 10.14 -16.26 2.99
C TRP A 344 10.52 -15.15 2.00
N TYR A 345 9.53 -14.43 1.47
CA TYR A 345 9.79 -13.36 0.50
C TYR A 345 10.25 -12.06 1.13
N VAL A 346 9.96 -11.80 2.41
CA VAL A 346 10.64 -10.76 3.20
C VAL A 346 12.14 -11.08 3.29
N TYR A 347 12.49 -12.33 3.67
CA TYR A 347 13.89 -12.77 3.71
C TYR A 347 14.57 -12.61 2.34
N GLY A 348 13.97 -13.13 1.27
CA GLY A 348 14.51 -13.01 -0.08
C GLY A 348 14.70 -11.56 -0.53
N ARG A 349 13.72 -10.69 -0.25
CA ARG A 349 13.79 -9.25 -0.52
C ARG A 349 14.96 -8.61 0.23
N HIS A 350 15.11 -8.89 1.53
CA HIS A 350 16.15 -8.30 2.36
C HIS A 350 17.56 -8.64 1.86
N MET A 351 17.76 -9.89 1.44
CA MET A 351 19.03 -10.32 0.86
C MET A 351 19.34 -9.56 -0.44
N LEU A 352 18.34 -9.29 -1.27
CA LEU A 352 18.52 -8.50 -2.50
C LEU A 352 18.67 -6.99 -2.25
N ASP A 353 17.98 -6.43 -1.26
CA ASP A 353 18.22 -5.05 -0.81
C ASP A 353 19.67 -4.87 -0.37
N TYR A 354 20.20 -5.83 0.40
CA TYR A 354 21.58 -5.82 0.85
C TYR A 354 22.56 -5.93 -0.33
N GLU A 355 22.28 -6.79 -1.32
CA GLU A 355 23.09 -6.88 -2.55
C GLU A 355 23.17 -5.53 -3.25
N GLN A 356 22.03 -4.88 -3.50
CA GLN A 356 21.99 -3.60 -4.20
C GLN A 356 22.72 -2.51 -3.41
N TYR A 357 22.49 -2.44 -2.10
CA TYR A 357 23.18 -1.52 -1.20
C TYR A 357 24.70 -1.76 -1.20
N TYR A 358 25.14 -3.02 -1.09
CA TYR A 358 26.54 -3.38 -1.05
C TYR A 358 27.24 -3.04 -2.37
N THR A 359 26.66 -3.47 -3.49
CA THR A 359 27.18 -3.22 -4.84
C THR A 359 27.29 -1.72 -5.13
N ALA A 360 26.26 -0.94 -4.78
CA ALA A 360 26.26 0.51 -4.98
C ALA A 360 27.33 1.25 -4.14
N ASN A 361 27.54 0.84 -2.89
CA ASN A 361 28.46 1.53 -1.97
C ASN A 361 29.90 1.03 -2.01
N LYS A 362 30.13 -0.25 -2.34
CA LYS A 362 31.46 -0.87 -2.36
C LYS A 362 32.03 -1.02 -3.77
N GLY A 363 31.22 -0.84 -4.81
CA GLY A 363 31.65 -0.92 -6.20
C GLY A 363 32.15 -2.30 -6.62
N ARG A 364 31.75 -3.36 -5.90
CA ARG A 364 32.12 -4.76 -6.16
C ARG A 364 30.90 -5.65 -5.99
N CYS A 365 30.78 -6.65 -6.87
CA CYS A 365 29.76 -7.68 -6.76
C CYS A 365 30.01 -8.58 -5.56
N LEU A 366 28.92 -9.07 -4.96
CA LEU A 366 28.98 -10.17 -4.01
C LEU A 366 29.33 -11.50 -4.72
N PRO A 367 30.01 -12.44 -4.04
CA PRO A 367 30.36 -13.73 -4.61
C PRO A 367 29.10 -14.58 -4.88
N ASP A 368 29.21 -15.55 -5.80
CA ASP A 368 28.10 -16.45 -6.17
C ASP A 368 27.49 -17.18 -4.96
N SER A 369 28.31 -17.50 -3.96
CA SER A 369 27.86 -18.12 -2.70
C SER A 369 26.82 -17.30 -1.95
N PHE A 370 26.81 -15.97 -2.12
CA PHE A 370 25.80 -15.11 -1.52
C PHE A 370 24.40 -15.45 -2.03
N TYR A 371 24.23 -15.79 -3.32
CA TYR A 371 22.94 -16.03 -3.95
C TYR A 371 22.34 -17.42 -3.64
N THR A 372 23.03 -18.26 -2.85
CA THR A 372 22.55 -19.59 -2.46
C THR A 372 21.22 -19.56 -1.71
N PHE A 373 20.88 -18.43 -1.07
CA PHE A 373 19.58 -18.25 -0.42
C PHE A 373 18.39 -18.41 -1.38
N LEU A 374 18.56 -18.11 -2.68
CA LEU A 374 17.49 -18.27 -3.68
C LEU A 374 17.00 -19.72 -3.76
N GLY A 375 17.89 -20.69 -3.51
CA GLY A 375 17.54 -22.11 -3.47
C GLY A 375 16.70 -22.52 -2.26
N THR A 376 16.66 -21.69 -1.21
CA THR A 376 15.88 -21.95 0.01
C THR A 376 14.44 -21.43 -0.08
N LEU A 377 14.15 -20.56 -1.04
CA LEU A 377 12.84 -19.96 -1.22
C LEU A 377 11.83 -20.99 -1.78
N PRO A 378 10.52 -20.85 -1.46
CA PRO A 378 9.46 -21.74 -1.94
C PRO A 378 9.06 -21.44 -3.41
N ARG A 379 10.05 -21.40 -4.31
CA ARG A 379 9.90 -20.86 -5.68
C ARG A 379 8.90 -21.59 -6.58
N HIS A 380 8.57 -22.84 -6.25
CA HIS A 380 7.60 -23.65 -7.00
C HIS A 380 6.14 -23.39 -6.58
N ASP A 381 5.91 -22.66 -5.48
CA ASP A 381 4.57 -22.42 -4.96
C ASP A 381 3.91 -21.22 -5.63
N GLU A 382 2.75 -21.42 -6.26
CA GLU A 382 2.02 -20.33 -6.92
C GLU A 382 1.57 -19.24 -5.93
N LEU A 383 1.34 -19.60 -4.66
CA LEU A 383 0.94 -18.68 -3.59
C LEU A 383 2.02 -17.65 -3.27
N SER A 384 3.25 -17.88 -3.71
CA SER A 384 4.32 -16.89 -3.67
C SER A 384 3.90 -15.56 -4.29
N LEU A 385 3.13 -15.56 -5.39
CA LEU A 385 2.63 -14.36 -6.05
C LEU A 385 1.74 -13.50 -5.16
N SER A 386 1.09 -14.11 -4.16
CA SER A 386 0.22 -13.45 -3.19
C SER A 386 0.97 -12.93 -1.97
N ALA A 387 2.27 -13.22 -1.83
CA ALA A 387 3.07 -12.75 -0.71
C ALA A 387 3.33 -11.24 -0.82
N ALA A 388 3.23 -10.55 0.32
CA ALA A 388 3.27 -9.08 0.38
C ALA A 388 4.52 -8.48 -0.28
N ASP A 389 5.68 -9.10 -0.08
CA ASP A 389 6.98 -8.62 -0.58
C ASP A 389 7.40 -9.23 -1.92
N TYR A 390 6.59 -10.11 -2.51
CA TYR A 390 6.99 -10.84 -3.73
C TYR A 390 7.24 -9.90 -4.91
N LYS A 391 6.40 -8.86 -5.08
CA LYS A 391 6.56 -7.84 -6.14
C LYS A 391 7.93 -7.16 -6.05
N LEU A 392 8.34 -6.79 -4.84
CA LEU A 392 9.60 -6.08 -4.64
C LEU A 392 10.79 -7.03 -4.77
N PHE A 393 10.67 -8.25 -4.24
CA PHE A 393 11.64 -9.32 -4.44
C PHE A 393 11.90 -9.60 -5.93
N ILE A 394 10.86 -9.86 -6.72
CA ILE A 394 11.02 -10.21 -8.14
C ILE A 394 11.59 -9.04 -8.94
N HIS A 395 11.18 -7.81 -8.60
CA HIS A 395 11.73 -6.60 -9.20
C HIS A 395 13.23 -6.51 -8.94
N TYR A 396 13.69 -6.69 -7.69
CA TYR A 396 15.12 -6.64 -7.40
C TYR A 396 15.90 -7.79 -8.02
N LEU A 397 15.31 -8.97 -8.10
CA LEU A 397 15.96 -10.13 -8.72
C LEU A 397 16.14 -9.94 -10.24
N GLU A 398 15.21 -9.26 -10.92
CA GLU A 398 15.39 -8.79 -12.31
C GLU A 398 16.55 -7.79 -12.46
N HIS A 399 16.94 -7.16 -11.34
CA HIS A 399 17.76 -5.97 -11.30
C HIS A 399 19.17 -6.20 -10.73
N ILE A 400 19.49 -7.42 -10.28
CA ILE A 400 20.85 -7.78 -9.83
C ILE A 400 21.83 -7.88 -11.01
N LEU A 401 23.12 -7.65 -10.71
CA LEU A 401 24.17 -7.64 -11.72
C LEU A 401 24.29 -8.93 -12.54
N PRO A 402 24.28 -10.15 -11.97
CA PRO A 402 24.39 -11.37 -12.76
C PRO A 402 23.29 -11.51 -13.82
N ILE A 403 22.08 -11.08 -13.51
CA ILE A 403 20.92 -11.14 -14.42
C ILE A 403 20.94 -10.00 -15.45
N ARG A 404 21.43 -8.82 -15.06
CA ARG A 404 21.50 -7.63 -15.93
C ARG A 404 22.73 -7.53 -16.81
N GLU A 405 23.78 -8.30 -16.53
CA GLU A 405 25.05 -8.16 -17.22
C GLU A 405 24.84 -8.33 -18.73
N LYS A 406 25.37 -7.38 -19.52
CA LYS A 406 25.20 -7.38 -20.97
C LYS A 406 25.71 -8.68 -21.56
N MET A 407 24.96 -9.22 -22.51
CA MET A 407 25.42 -10.35 -23.28
C MET A 407 26.49 -9.88 -24.28
N SER A 408 27.61 -10.59 -24.33
CA SER A 408 28.58 -10.53 -25.43
C SER A 408 28.26 -11.61 -26.45
N TRP A 409 28.37 -11.28 -27.72
CA TRP A 409 28.18 -12.22 -28.83
C TRP A 409 29.53 -12.58 -29.40
N THR A 410 29.82 -13.88 -29.54
CA THR A 410 30.89 -14.29 -30.44
C THR A 410 30.37 -14.30 -31.89
N VAL A 411 31.30 -14.26 -32.85
CA VAL A 411 30.94 -14.42 -34.28
C VAL A 411 30.20 -15.74 -34.51
N ASN A 412 30.61 -16.81 -33.82
CA ASN A 412 30.00 -18.12 -33.98
C ASN A 412 28.57 -18.15 -33.42
N ASP A 413 28.32 -17.50 -32.28
CA ASP A 413 26.97 -17.40 -31.70
C ASP A 413 26.02 -16.64 -32.65
N PHE A 414 26.52 -15.57 -33.27
CA PHE A 414 25.72 -14.79 -34.21
C PHE A 414 25.39 -15.59 -35.47
N LEU A 415 26.38 -16.29 -36.04
CA LEU A 415 26.18 -17.09 -37.25
C LEU A 415 25.31 -18.33 -37.02
N SER A 416 25.44 -18.98 -35.85
CA SER A 416 24.63 -20.15 -35.49
C SER A 416 23.17 -19.79 -35.30
N ASP A 417 22.89 -18.64 -34.68
CA ASP A 417 21.53 -18.15 -34.50
C ASP A 417 20.84 -17.87 -35.85
N PHE A 418 21.51 -17.24 -36.82
CA PHE A 418 20.96 -17.06 -38.18
C PHE A 418 20.58 -18.40 -38.83
N SER A 419 21.44 -19.40 -38.66
CA SER A 419 21.22 -20.75 -39.19
C SER A 419 20.01 -21.44 -38.53
N GLN A 420 19.78 -21.19 -37.23
CA GLN A 420 18.63 -21.72 -36.49
C GLN A 420 17.28 -21.22 -37.04
N TYR A 421 17.25 -20.00 -37.61
CA TYR A 421 16.06 -19.46 -38.30
C TYR A 421 16.01 -19.80 -39.79
N GLY A 422 16.86 -20.69 -40.28
CA GLY A 422 16.91 -21.09 -41.69
C GLY A 422 17.45 -20.00 -42.61
N ILE A 423 18.22 -19.04 -42.08
CA ILE A 423 18.82 -17.96 -42.87
C ILE A 423 20.28 -18.28 -43.14
N GLU A 424 20.60 -18.59 -44.40
CA GLU A 424 21.99 -18.74 -44.83
C GLU A 424 22.57 -17.40 -45.28
N LEU A 425 23.48 -16.87 -44.46
CA LEU A 425 24.26 -15.69 -44.83
C LEU A 425 25.26 -16.03 -45.95
N ASN A 426 25.33 -15.18 -46.96
CA ASN A 426 26.32 -15.32 -48.02
C ASN A 426 27.74 -15.00 -47.50
N PRO A 427 28.82 -15.35 -48.24
CA PRO A 427 30.19 -15.15 -47.78
C PRO A 427 30.52 -13.68 -47.41
N GLU A 428 29.98 -12.73 -48.17
CA GLU A 428 30.19 -11.29 -47.93
C GLU A 428 29.50 -10.83 -46.63
N GLU A 429 28.26 -11.29 -46.38
CA GLU A 429 27.52 -11.02 -45.16
C GLU A 429 28.20 -11.62 -43.93
N LYS A 430 28.78 -12.84 -44.05
CA LYS A 430 29.56 -13.48 -42.98
C LYS A 430 30.83 -12.70 -42.66
N GLU A 431 31.53 -12.19 -43.67
CA GLU A 431 32.72 -11.34 -43.50
C GLU A 431 32.38 -10.00 -42.84
N LEU A 432 31.27 -9.37 -43.25
CA LEU A 432 30.72 -8.16 -42.64
C LEU A 432 30.44 -8.32 -41.14
N VAL A 433 29.73 -9.38 -40.76
CA VAL A 433 29.40 -9.69 -39.34
C VAL A 433 30.67 -9.97 -38.54
N SER A 434 31.59 -10.77 -39.08
CA SER A 434 32.85 -11.11 -38.42
C SER A 434 33.69 -9.87 -38.13
N CYS A 435 33.78 -8.95 -39.11
CA CYS A 435 34.44 -7.66 -38.94
C CYS A 435 33.72 -6.81 -37.89
N ALA A 436 32.39 -6.67 -37.96
CA ALA A 436 31.60 -5.85 -37.05
C ALA A 436 31.73 -6.28 -35.57
N LEU A 437 31.70 -7.59 -35.29
CA LEU A 437 31.77 -8.11 -33.92
C LEU A 437 33.19 -8.12 -33.33
N ARG A 438 34.23 -8.08 -34.18
CA ARG A 438 35.64 -8.06 -33.77
C ARG A 438 36.26 -6.67 -33.78
N MET A 439 35.57 -5.70 -34.37
CA MET A 439 36.02 -4.31 -34.49
C MET A 439 36.32 -3.72 -33.11
N LYS A 440 37.55 -3.24 -32.93
CA LYS A 440 37.98 -2.46 -31.77
C LYS A 440 38.07 -0.98 -32.11
N THR A 441 38.44 -0.67 -33.35
CA THR A 441 38.58 0.69 -33.87
C THR A 441 38.00 0.77 -35.29
N PRO A 442 37.58 1.97 -35.76
CA PRO A 442 37.06 2.13 -37.12
C PRO A 442 38.04 1.64 -38.21
N SER A 443 39.34 1.71 -37.94
CA SER A 443 40.41 1.24 -38.83
C SER A 443 40.33 -0.25 -39.17
N ASP A 444 39.70 -1.06 -38.32
CA ASP A 444 39.55 -2.51 -38.53
C ASP A 444 38.59 -2.84 -39.69
N THR A 445 37.86 -1.84 -40.20
CA THR A 445 36.89 -1.98 -41.31
C THR A 445 37.47 -1.63 -42.68
N LEU A 446 38.73 -1.15 -42.74
CA LEU A 446 39.35 -0.64 -43.98
C LEU A 446 39.51 -1.71 -45.08
N SER A 447 39.52 -2.99 -44.73
CA SER A 447 39.53 -4.10 -45.68
C SER A 447 38.20 -4.28 -46.42
N ILE A 448 37.10 -3.69 -45.92
CA ILE A 448 35.76 -3.82 -46.50
C ILE A 448 35.32 -2.47 -47.08
N GLN A 449 35.30 -2.38 -48.41
CA GLN A 449 34.86 -1.17 -49.11
C GLN A 449 33.40 -0.83 -48.79
N ASN A 450 33.13 0.44 -48.47
CA ASN A 450 31.80 0.96 -48.10
C ASN A 450 31.14 0.21 -46.93
N PHE A 451 31.94 -0.23 -45.95
CA PHE A 451 31.49 -1.01 -44.80
C PHE A 451 30.20 -0.48 -44.16
N SER A 452 30.13 0.83 -43.84
CA SER A 452 28.96 1.44 -43.21
C SER A 452 27.68 1.27 -44.05
N TYR A 453 27.73 1.52 -45.35
CA TYR A 453 26.58 1.34 -46.23
C TYR A 453 26.14 -0.13 -46.34
N LYS A 454 27.11 -1.05 -46.46
CA LYS A 454 26.81 -2.49 -46.51
C LYS A 454 26.22 -2.99 -45.19
N MET A 455 26.74 -2.53 -44.06
CA MET A 455 26.22 -2.86 -42.73
C MET A 455 24.83 -2.29 -42.51
N ASP A 456 24.56 -1.06 -42.96
CA ASP A 456 23.21 -0.47 -42.92
C ASP A 456 22.20 -1.27 -43.76
N LYS A 457 22.60 -1.70 -44.96
CA LYS A 457 21.77 -2.55 -45.82
C LYS A 457 21.50 -3.91 -45.15
N PHE A 458 22.53 -4.52 -44.57
CA PHE A 458 22.40 -5.77 -43.81
C PHE A 458 21.45 -5.59 -42.62
N ASN A 459 21.62 -4.52 -41.84
CA ASN A 459 20.81 -4.23 -40.66
C ASN A 459 19.34 -4.02 -41.01
N ARG A 460 19.05 -3.33 -42.11
CA ARG A 460 17.67 -3.16 -42.59
C ARG A 460 17.08 -4.48 -43.09
N LYS A 461 17.86 -5.29 -43.82
CA LYS A 461 17.42 -6.57 -44.37
C LYS A 461 17.05 -7.58 -43.28
N TYR A 462 17.83 -7.65 -42.20
CA TYR A 462 17.66 -8.64 -41.14
C TYR A 462 17.20 -8.04 -39.80
N LYS A 463 16.57 -6.85 -39.82
CA LYS A 463 16.21 -6.10 -38.61
C LYS A 463 15.42 -6.94 -37.60
N ASP A 464 14.32 -7.53 -38.04
CA ASP A 464 13.41 -8.26 -37.15
C ASP A 464 14.06 -9.54 -36.59
N PHE A 465 14.84 -10.25 -37.42
CA PHE A 465 15.61 -11.41 -36.97
C PHE A 465 16.67 -11.02 -35.95
N GLN A 466 17.43 -9.93 -36.18
CA GLN A 466 18.45 -9.48 -35.23
C GLN A 466 17.86 -9.09 -33.88
N ILE A 467 16.66 -8.49 -33.88
CA ILE A 467 15.91 -8.22 -32.65
C ILE A 467 15.56 -9.55 -31.96
N LEU A 468 14.92 -10.48 -32.66
CA LEU A 468 14.54 -11.79 -32.11
C LEU A 468 15.73 -12.58 -31.55
N MET A 469 16.84 -12.61 -32.29
CA MET A 469 18.10 -13.23 -31.90
C MET A 469 18.65 -12.61 -30.61
N ARG A 470 18.71 -11.27 -30.54
CA ARG A 470 19.11 -10.55 -29.33
C ARG A 470 18.26 -10.93 -28.13
N GLU A 471 16.95 -10.97 -28.28
CA GLU A 471 16.02 -11.30 -27.19
C GLU A 471 16.23 -12.74 -26.69
N ASN A 472 16.25 -13.71 -27.60
CA ASN A 472 16.45 -15.12 -27.25
C ASN A 472 17.82 -15.39 -26.61
N ALA A 473 18.83 -14.62 -27.00
CA ALA A 473 20.14 -14.77 -26.42
C ALA A 473 20.22 -14.21 -24.99
N VAL A 474 19.53 -13.12 -24.69
CA VAL A 474 19.41 -12.65 -23.29
C VAL A 474 18.62 -13.65 -22.44
N LEU A 475 17.53 -14.24 -22.97
CA LEU A 475 16.78 -15.30 -22.26
C LEU A 475 17.67 -16.52 -21.96
N ARG A 476 18.48 -16.96 -22.94
CA ARG A 476 19.47 -18.04 -22.74
C ARG A 476 20.49 -17.69 -21.64
N LYS A 477 21.02 -16.46 -21.64
CA LYS A 477 21.95 -16.00 -20.60
C LYS A 477 21.31 -15.99 -19.22
N GLN A 478 20.11 -15.41 -19.08
CA GLN A 478 19.38 -15.37 -17.81
C GLN A 478 19.12 -16.78 -17.28
N ARG A 479 18.73 -17.70 -18.16
CA ARG A 479 18.54 -19.11 -17.81
C ARG A 479 19.85 -19.78 -17.37
N GLN A 480 20.97 -19.50 -18.03
CA GLN A 480 22.28 -20.00 -17.61
C GLN A 480 22.70 -19.46 -16.26
N VAL A 481 22.45 -18.18 -15.96
CA VAL A 481 22.69 -17.62 -14.62
C VAL A 481 21.83 -18.35 -13.59
N TYR A 482 20.54 -18.52 -13.88
CA TYR A 482 19.62 -19.21 -12.98
C TYR A 482 20.02 -20.67 -12.70
N ILE A 483 20.37 -21.42 -13.74
CA ILE A 483 20.72 -22.85 -13.61
C ILE A 483 22.16 -23.05 -13.13
N ASN A 484 23.13 -22.42 -13.78
CA ASN A 484 24.55 -22.73 -13.59
C ASN A 484 25.14 -21.95 -12.42
N GLN A 485 24.78 -20.67 -12.27
CA GLN A 485 25.36 -19.81 -11.23
C GLN A 485 24.58 -19.92 -9.92
N PHE A 486 23.24 -19.92 -9.98
CA PHE A 486 22.40 -20.05 -8.78
C PHE A 486 22.05 -21.51 -8.44
N GLY A 487 22.33 -22.47 -9.32
CA GLY A 487 22.05 -23.89 -9.07
C GLY A 487 20.56 -24.25 -9.06
N LEU A 488 19.72 -23.46 -9.74
CA LEU A 488 18.26 -23.56 -9.65
C LEU A 488 17.66 -24.27 -10.86
N THR A 489 16.61 -25.04 -10.62
CA THR A 489 15.78 -25.60 -11.69
C THR A 489 14.71 -24.60 -12.15
N PRO A 490 14.33 -24.62 -13.45
CA PRO A 490 13.19 -23.86 -13.95
C PRO A 490 11.89 -24.18 -13.19
N ASP A 491 11.09 -23.15 -12.98
CA ASP A 491 9.87 -23.13 -12.18
C ASP A 491 8.95 -21.97 -12.56
N ILE A 492 7.89 -21.75 -11.77
CA ILE A 492 6.97 -20.63 -11.97
C ILE A 492 7.65 -19.26 -11.86
N GLN A 493 8.71 -19.12 -11.05
CA GLN A 493 9.48 -17.88 -10.98
C GLN A 493 10.22 -17.61 -12.30
N THR A 494 10.79 -18.64 -12.93
CA THR A 494 11.39 -18.50 -14.27
C THR A 494 10.36 -18.22 -15.36
N ASP A 495 9.20 -18.88 -15.31
CA ASP A 495 8.08 -18.60 -16.23
C ASP A 495 7.60 -17.15 -16.09
N LEU A 496 7.57 -16.63 -14.85
CA LEU A 496 7.21 -15.26 -14.55
C LEU A 496 8.23 -14.26 -15.11
N PHE A 497 9.54 -14.52 -15.02
CA PHE A 497 10.55 -13.65 -15.65
C PHE A 497 10.35 -13.53 -17.15
N ILE A 498 10.09 -14.65 -17.83
CA ILE A 498 9.83 -14.66 -19.28
C ILE A 498 8.55 -13.86 -19.56
N THR A 499 7.49 -14.10 -18.79
CA THR A 499 6.20 -13.41 -18.94
C THR A 499 6.33 -11.89 -18.74
N ARG A 500 7.01 -11.45 -17.68
CA ARG A 500 7.21 -10.02 -17.39
C ARG A 500 8.10 -9.33 -18.42
N ARG A 501 9.14 -10.02 -18.90
CA ARG A 501 9.96 -9.54 -20.02
C ARG A 501 9.14 -9.36 -21.29
N PHE A 502 8.27 -10.32 -21.60
CA PHE A 502 7.34 -10.21 -22.72
C PHE A 502 6.48 -8.94 -22.62
N MET A 503 5.98 -8.57 -21.43
CA MET A 503 5.19 -7.34 -21.25
C MET A 503 6.00 -6.08 -21.59
N MET A 504 7.25 -5.99 -21.11
CA MET A 504 8.14 -4.88 -21.46
C MET A 504 8.45 -4.84 -22.97
N ARG A 505 8.65 -6.01 -23.58
CA ARG A 505 8.90 -6.14 -25.03
C ARG A 505 7.70 -5.64 -25.82
N LEU A 506 6.49 -6.07 -25.47
CA LEU A 506 5.25 -5.68 -26.13
C LEU A 506 5.08 -4.15 -26.12
N GLN A 507 5.31 -3.52 -24.97
CA GLN A 507 5.28 -2.06 -24.84
C GLN A 507 6.36 -1.35 -25.69
N SER A 508 7.60 -1.83 -25.64
CA SER A 508 8.72 -1.22 -26.38
C SER A 508 8.61 -1.36 -27.90
N LEU A 509 8.02 -2.45 -28.40
CA LEU A 509 7.79 -2.65 -29.83
C LEU A 509 6.64 -1.78 -30.37
N GLY A 510 5.66 -1.42 -29.51
CA GLY A 510 4.47 -0.69 -29.94
C GLY A 510 3.62 -1.47 -30.96
N ARG A 511 3.76 -2.80 -31.01
CA ARG A 511 2.99 -3.71 -31.87
C ARG A 511 2.88 -5.10 -31.23
N PRO A 512 1.86 -5.90 -31.57
CA PRO A 512 1.86 -7.31 -31.23
C PRO A 512 3.05 -8.04 -31.86
N LEU A 513 3.52 -9.09 -31.17
CA LEU A 513 4.46 -10.06 -31.69
C LEU A 513 3.81 -10.88 -32.81
N THR A 514 4.60 -11.18 -33.84
CA THR A 514 4.27 -12.12 -34.91
C THR A 514 4.14 -13.55 -34.35
N SER A 515 3.50 -14.46 -35.08
CA SER A 515 3.33 -15.84 -34.65
C SER A 515 4.65 -16.55 -34.33
N GLN A 516 5.72 -16.26 -35.08
CA GLN A 516 7.04 -16.85 -34.84
C GLN A 516 7.70 -16.29 -33.56
N GLU A 517 7.62 -14.97 -33.36
CA GLU A 517 8.11 -14.33 -32.13
C GLU A 517 7.36 -14.87 -30.90
N LEU A 518 6.03 -14.98 -30.99
CA LEU A 518 5.18 -15.46 -29.91
C LEU A 518 5.42 -16.95 -29.57
N CYS A 519 5.63 -17.78 -30.58
CA CYS A 519 5.97 -19.20 -30.38
C CYS A 519 7.29 -19.35 -29.62
N SER A 520 8.31 -18.58 -30.01
CA SER A 520 9.64 -18.59 -29.37
C SER A 520 9.59 -18.16 -27.90
N GLU A 521 8.78 -17.16 -27.57
CA GLU A 521 8.61 -16.68 -26.19
C GLU A 521 7.90 -17.73 -25.33
N THR A 522 6.79 -18.28 -25.85
CA THR A 522 5.90 -19.17 -25.08
C THR A 522 6.38 -20.62 -25.00
N GLU A 523 7.38 -21.02 -25.80
CA GLU A 523 8.02 -22.34 -25.72
C GLU A 523 8.72 -22.57 -24.38
N ASN A 524 9.23 -21.51 -23.76
CA ASN A 524 9.98 -21.58 -22.51
C ASN A 524 9.11 -21.36 -21.26
N ILE A 525 7.79 -21.20 -21.43
CA ILE A 525 6.83 -21.01 -20.33
C ILE A 525 6.10 -22.33 -20.10
N SER A 526 6.32 -22.94 -18.93
CA SER A 526 5.72 -24.22 -18.57
C SER A 526 4.31 -24.05 -17.97
N ASN A 527 4.10 -22.99 -17.17
CA ASN A 527 2.83 -22.71 -16.54
C ASN A 527 1.78 -22.26 -17.58
N VAL A 528 0.70 -23.04 -17.69
CA VAL A 528 -0.36 -22.83 -18.69
C VAL A 528 -1.04 -21.48 -18.52
N PHE A 529 -1.31 -21.06 -17.27
CA PHE A 529 -1.96 -19.77 -17.01
C PHE A 529 -1.10 -18.59 -17.48
N LEU A 530 0.19 -18.58 -17.13
CA LEU A 530 1.10 -17.52 -17.58
C LEU A 530 1.22 -17.48 -19.10
N LYS A 531 1.28 -18.66 -19.72
CA LYS A 531 1.29 -18.80 -21.17
C LYS A 531 0.03 -18.20 -21.82
N ASP A 532 -1.15 -18.48 -21.27
CA ASP A 532 -2.42 -17.93 -21.75
C ASP A 532 -2.46 -16.40 -21.61
N ILE A 533 -1.94 -15.84 -20.50
CA ILE A 533 -1.84 -14.39 -20.33
C ILE A 533 -0.95 -13.76 -21.42
N VAL A 534 0.17 -14.38 -21.79
CA VAL A 534 1.03 -13.91 -22.88
C VAL A 534 0.25 -13.87 -24.20
N TYR A 535 -0.50 -14.92 -24.53
CA TYR A 535 -1.35 -14.94 -25.73
C TYR A 535 -2.43 -13.85 -25.70
N GLN A 536 -3.14 -13.72 -24.58
CA GLN A 536 -4.22 -12.74 -24.43
C GLN A 536 -3.71 -11.30 -24.55
N LYS A 537 -2.59 -10.97 -23.87
CA LYS A 537 -2.00 -9.63 -23.94
C LYS A 537 -1.42 -9.32 -25.32
N ASN A 538 -0.85 -10.30 -26.02
CA ASN A 538 -0.42 -10.10 -27.40
C ASN A 538 -1.60 -9.82 -28.33
N PHE A 539 -2.70 -10.57 -28.19
CA PHE A 539 -3.88 -10.43 -29.06
C PHE A 539 -4.65 -9.13 -28.80
N SER A 540 -4.75 -8.70 -27.54
CA SER A 540 -5.46 -7.49 -27.14
C SER A 540 -4.67 -6.19 -27.33
N PHE A 541 -3.39 -6.27 -27.73
CA PHE A 541 -2.56 -5.09 -27.94
C PHE A 541 -3.02 -4.30 -29.18
N GLN A 542 -3.77 -3.22 -28.95
CA GLN A 542 -4.20 -2.28 -29.98
C GLN A 542 -3.16 -1.15 -30.14
N LYS A 543 -3.01 -0.66 -31.38
CA LYS A 543 -2.05 0.40 -31.76
C LYS A 543 -2.39 1.77 -31.19
#